data_AF-A0A2M8S0L3-F1
#
_entry.id   AF-A0A2M8S0L3-F1
#
_cell.length_a   1.000
_cell.length_b   1.000
_cell.length_c   1.000
_cell.angle_alpha   90.00
_cell.angle_beta   90.00
_cell.angle_gamma   90.00
#
_symmetry.space_group_name_H-M   'P 1'
#
loop_
_entity.id
_entity.type
_entity.pdbx_description
1 polymer ?
#
loop_
_entity_poly.entity_id
_entity_poly.type
_entity_poly.pdbx_seq_one_letter_code
_entity_poly.pdbx_strand_id
1 'polypeptide(L)'
;MSDEKTSSFLTALFGIFPVLFLLCLDLVAMLEGYTFERALSHFAFAILVGQLVCQIVFWKGDICLGQRGRLSKICRGFLLFWGIWFGISLFSNYHFVLTDVMCLCGVVMSLTIWKQPQEENVRNNVLMMGFIAGIFGMAAYLLMLSLLPSLAWLQFNPLTQAITGIILAYIALVLSKNRLQAFIALLPFIGVMLLLLNAVMTLILLWLSAAEVSQSFGLYGGYFGLHLILLAFFTLPILKKTQLNYTALLFTLGVSVCLPNILMLV
;
A
#
# COMPACT_ATOMS: atom_id res chain seq x y z
N MET A 1 16.77 20.70 -20.64
CA MET A 1 15.40 20.15 -20.74
C MET A 1 14.49 21.07 -19.94
N SER A 2 13.65 21.83 -20.61
CA SER A 2 12.70 22.75 -19.99
C SER A 2 11.70 21.95 -19.16
N ASP A 3 11.66 22.21 -17.86
CA ASP A 3 10.63 21.69 -16.96
C ASP A 3 9.25 22.15 -17.45
N GLU A 4 8.62 21.31 -18.28
CA GLU A 4 7.25 21.50 -18.71
C GLU A 4 6.39 21.53 -17.44
N LYS A 5 5.69 22.65 -17.27
CA LYS A 5 4.89 22.98 -16.09
C LYS A 5 3.69 22.03 -16.05
N THR A 6 3.94 20.79 -15.60
CA THR A 6 2.93 19.74 -15.47
C THR A 6 1.76 20.30 -14.68
N SER A 7 0.57 20.31 -15.29
CA SER A 7 -0.58 20.99 -14.71
C SER A 7 -0.97 20.36 -13.37
N SER A 8 -1.48 21.15 -12.43
CA SER A 8 -1.91 20.62 -11.11
C SER A 8 -2.97 19.53 -11.23
N PHE A 9 -3.72 19.51 -12.35
CA PHE A 9 -4.68 18.48 -12.67
C PHE A 9 -3.99 17.15 -13.04
N LEU A 10 -2.99 17.19 -13.91
CA LEU A 10 -2.23 16.01 -14.33
C LEU A 10 -1.54 15.32 -13.14
N THR A 11 -0.95 16.11 -12.22
CA THR A 11 -0.33 15.56 -11.00
C THR A 11 -1.36 14.89 -10.09
N ALA A 12 -2.57 15.43 -9.98
CA ALA A 12 -3.64 14.82 -9.20
C ALA A 12 -4.12 13.51 -9.85
N LEU A 13 -4.26 13.50 -11.18
CA LEU A 13 -4.65 12.32 -11.95
C LEU A 13 -3.60 11.20 -11.83
N PHE A 14 -2.32 11.51 -11.98
CA PHE A 14 -1.24 10.53 -11.79
C PHE A 14 -1.12 10.07 -10.34
N GLY A 15 -1.50 10.91 -9.38
CA GLY A 15 -1.52 10.56 -7.96
C GLY A 15 -2.67 9.63 -7.58
N ILE A 16 -3.83 9.78 -8.19
CA ILE A 16 -5.01 8.95 -7.88
C ILE A 16 -5.02 7.63 -8.64
N PHE A 17 -4.35 7.56 -9.80
CA PHE A 17 -4.29 6.37 -10.64
C PHE A 17 -3.82 5.09 -9.89
N PRO A 18 -2.71 5.09 -9.12
CA PRO A 18 -2.30 3.91 -8.34
C PRO A 18 -3.38 3.41 -7.37
N VAL A 19 -4.08 4.33 -6.70
CA VAL A 19 -5.12 3.98 -5.73
C VAL A 19 -6.35 3.41 -6.44
N LEU A 20 -6.75 4.02 -7.56
CA LEU A 20 -7.83 3.50 -8.41
C LEU A 20 -7.50 2.12 -8.97
N PHE A 21 -6.26 1.91 -9.40
CA PHE A 21 -5.80 0.62 -9.91
C PHE A 21 -5.96 -0.48 -8.85
N LEU A 22 -5.49 -0.25 -7.62
CA LEU A 22 -5.66 -1.20 -6.52
C LEU A 22 -7.13 -1.42 -6.16
N LEU A 23 -7.93 -0.35 -6.12
CA LEU A 23 -9.36 -0.45 -5.85
C LEU A 23 -10.08 -1.29 -6.91
N CYS A 24 -9.81 -1.05 -8.19
CA CYS A 24 -10.41 -1.84 -9.27
C CYS A 24 -10.08 -3.33 -9.14
N LEU A 25 -8.83 -3.66 -8.78
CA LEU A 25 -8.43 -5.06 -8.59
C LEU A 25 -9.10 -5.69 -7.37
N ASP A 26 -9.22 -4.97 -6.25
CA ASP A 26 -10.00 -5.40 -5.10
C ASP A 26 -11.47 -5.70 -5.48
N LEU A 27 -12.09 -4.81 -6.26
CA LEU A 27 -13.48 -4.97 -6.70
C LEU A 27 -13.64 -6.17 -7.66
N VAL A 28 -12.69 -6.39 -8.57
CA VAL A 28 -12.69 -7.56 -9.45
C VAL A 28 -12.52 -8.84 -8.63
N ALA A 29 -11.54 -8.88 -7.72
CA ALA A 29 -11.34 -10.03 -6.82
C ALA A 29 -12.58 -10.33 -5.97
N MET A 30 -13.33 -9.29 -5.59
CA MET A 30 -14.62 -9.44 -4.91
C MET A 30 -15.71 -10.02 -5.81
N LEU A 31 -15.84 -9.54 -7.04
CA LEU A 31 -16.86 -10.00 -7.99
C LEU A 31 -16.62 -11.45 -8.47
N GLU A 32 -15.37 -11.86 -8.57
CA GLU A 32 -14.99 -13.23 -8.95
C GLU A 32 -15.24 -14.27 -7.83
N GLY A 33 -15.69 -13.82 -6.65
CA GLY A 33 -16.13 -14.71 -5.57
C GLY A 33 -15.01 -15.16 -4.62
N TYR A 34 -13.77 -14.70 -4.82
CA TYR A 34 -12.64 -15.01 -3.94
C TYR A 34 -12.78 -14.46 -2.51
N THR A 35 -13.71 -13.52 -2.28
CA THR A 35 -13.90 -12.83 -0.99
C THR A 35 -15.33 -12.84 -0.47
N PHE A 36 -16.28 -13.47 -1.16
CA PHE A 36 -17.70 -13.36 -0.77
C PHE A 36 -17.98 -13.93 0.62
N GLU A 37 -17.15 -14.87 1.10
CA GLU A 37 -17.29 -15.40 2.46
C GLU A 37 -16.69 -14.49 3.55
N ARG A 38 -15.80 -13.54 3.20
CA ARG A 38 -15.12 -12.66 4.17
C ARG A 38 -14.72 -11.35 3.48
N ALA A 39 -15.40 -10.25 3.84
CA ALA A 39 -15.19 -8.89 3.34
C ALA A 39 -13.82 -8.28 3.73
N LEU A 40 -12.74 -8.97 3.39
CA LEU A 40 -11.36 -8.55 3.56
C LEU A 40 -10.81 -8.09 2.22
N SER A 41 -10.33 -6.85 2.18
CA SER A 41 -9.65 -6.28 1.03
C SER A 41 -8.26 -6.92 0.84
N HIS A 42 -7.86 -7.20 -0.40
CA HIS A 42 -6.52 -7.68 -0.75
C HIS A 42 -5.45 -6.58 -0.71
N PHE A 43 -5.86 -5.31 -0.71
CA PHE A 43 -4.93 -4.17 -0.76
C PHE A 43 -5.10 -3.16 0.39
N ALA A 44 -6.04 -3.34 1.32
CA ALA A 44 -6.26 -2.38 2.40
C ALA A 44 -5.03 -2.21 3.28
N PHE A 45 -4.30 -3.28 3.57
CA PHE A 45 -3.05 -3.17 4.35
C PHE A 45 -1.99 -2.37 3.57
N ALA A 46 -1.93 -2.55 2.24
CA ALA A 46 -1.03 -1.77 1.38
C ALA A 46 -1.35 -0.27 1.42
N ILE A 47 -2.64 0.09 1.33
CA ILE A 47 -3.10 1.47 1.43
C ILE A 47 -2.74 2.06 2.80
N LEU A 48 -2.98 1.33 3.89
CA LEU A 48 -2.61 1.75 5.25
C LEU A 48 -1.10 1.98 5.40
N VAL A 49 -0.27 1.05 4.92
CA VAL A 49 1.20 1.21 4.96
C VAL A 49 1.62 2.44 4.17
N GLY A 50 1.12 2.61 2.94
CA GLY A 50 1.45 3.77 2.12
C GLY A 50 1.04 5.10 2.75
N GLN A 51 -0.15 5.15 3.35
CA GLN A 51 -0.61 6.30 4.12
C GLN A 51 0.24 6.56 5.35
N LEU A 52 0.65 5.52 6.09
CA LEU A 52 1.45 5.65 7.29
C LEU A 52 2.83 6.23 6.99
N VAL A 53 3.46 5.78 5.90
CA VAL A 53 4.72 6.36 5.42
C VAL A 53 4.53 7.83 5.03
N CYS A 54 3.44 8.16 4.33
CA CYS A 54 3.13 9.57 4.02
C CYS A 54 2.89 10.39 5.31
N GLN A 55 2.22 9.81 6.30
CA GLN A 55 1.97 10.44 7.61
C GLN A 55 3.28 10.78 8.33
N ILE A 56 4.23 9.85 8.35
CA ILE A 56 5.58 10.06 8.93
C ILE A 56 6.25 11.24 8.24
N VAL A 57 6.16 11.34 6.91
CA VAL A 57 6.71 12.47 6.15
C VAL A 57 6.04 13.80 6.51
N PHE A 58 4.72 13.84 6.73
CA PHE A 58 4.06 15.06 7.19
C PHE A 58 4.42 15.46 8.62
N TRP A 59 4.65 14.48 9.48
CA TRP A 59 4.89 14.69 10.90
C TRP A 59 6.35 15.04 11.21
N LYS A 60 7.31 14.37 10.56
CA LYS A 60 8.74 14.48 10.86
C LYS A 60 9.58 14.97 9.68
N GLY A 61 9.00 15.08 8.48
CA GLY A 61 9.73 15.49 7.29
C GLY A 61 9.83 17.00 7.16
N ASP A 62 11.04 17.48 6.87
CA ASP A 62 11.30 18.88 6.50
C ASP A 62 10.83 19.16 5.07
N ILE A 63 9.52 19.31 4.92
CA ILE A 63 8.85 19.55 3.63
C ILE A 63 8.45 21.02 3.50
N CYS A 64 8.74 21.63 2.35
CA CYS A 64 8.31 23.01 2.10
C CYS A 64 6.79 23.09 1.87
N LEU A 65 6.18 24.26 2.11
CA LEU A 65 4.72 24.44 1.98
C LEU A 65 4.17 23.99 0.61
N GLY A 66 4.89 24.25 -0.46
CA GLY A 66 4.52 23.80 -1.81
C GLY A 66 4.53 22.28 -1.98
N GLN A 67 5.54 21.59 -1.44
CA GLN A 67 5.60 20.12 -1.45
C GLN A 67 4.50 19.52 -0.58
N ARG A 68 4.29 20.09 0.61
CA ARG A 68 3.25 19.71 1.56
C ARG A 68 1.86 19.76 0.90
N GLY A 69 1.56 20.85 0.19
CA GLY A 69 0.31 21.01 -0.55
C GLY A 69 0.13 19.99 -1.67
N ARG A 70 1.18 19.71 -2.46
CA ARG A 70 1.12 18.68 -3.52
C ARG A 70 0.92 17.27 -2.97
N LEU A 71 1.68 16.90 -1.94
CA LEU A 71 1.56 15.60 -1.29
C LEU A 71 0.16 15.43 -0.67
N SER A 72 -0.38 16.47 -0.02
CA SER A 72 -1.71 16.42 0.58
C SER A 72 -2.78 16.18 -0.47
N LYS A 73 -2.68 16.82 -1.66
CA LYS A 73 -3.59 16.56 -2.79
C LYS A 73 -3.53 15.11 -3.27
N ILE A 74 -2.34 14.53 -3.38
CA ILE A 74 -2.18 13.12 -3.80
C ILE A 74 -2.79 12.19 -2.75
N CYS A 75 -2.49 12.41 -1.46
CA CYS A 75 -3.02 11.59 -0.37
C CYS A 75 -4.55 11.64 -0.22
N ARG A 76 -5.23 12.66 -0.76
CA ARG A 76 -6.71 12.65 -0.83
C ARG A 76 -7.26 11.51 -1.67
N GLY A 77 -6.48 10.98 -2.62
CA GLY A 77 -6.87 9.81 -3.41
C GLY A 77 -7.22 8.60 -2.54
N PHE A 78 -6.56 8.45 -1.38
CA PHE A 78 -6.86 7.36 -0.44
C PHE A 78 -8.27 7.44 0.16
N LEU A 79 -8.87 8.63 0.29
CA LEU A 79 -10.27 8.76 0.74
C LEU A 79 -11.24 8.02 -0.19
N LEU A 80 -10.95 7.96 -1.48
CA LEU A 80 -11.79 7.26 -2.44
C LEU A 80 -11.81 5.76 -2.16
N PHE A 81 -10.63 5.17 -1.93
CA PHE A 81 -10.50 3.76 -1.57
C PHE A 81 -11.31 3.43 -0.31
N TRP A 82 -11.12 4.21 0.76
CA TRP A 82 -11.81 3.99 2.03
C TRP A 82 -13.31 4.27 1.96
N GLY A 83 -13.73 5.30 1.22
CA GLY A 83 -15.15 5.62 1.06
C GLY A 83 -15.92 4.51 0.34
N ILE A 84 -15.30 3.91 -0.68
CA ILE A 84 -15.91 2.80 -1.43
C ILE A 84 -15.94 1.53 -0.58
N TRP A 85 -14.84 1.16 0.06
CA TRP A 85 -14.80 -0.02 0.95
C TRP A 85 -15.72 0.11 2.16
N PHE A 86 -15.81 1.31 2.76
CA PHE A 86 -16.75 1.58 3.84
C PHE A 86 -18.20 1.46 3.36
N GLY A 87 -18.52 2.01 2.18
CA GLY A 87 -19.84 1.84 1.56
C GLY A 87 -20.18 0.37 1.32
N ILE A 88 -19.27 -0.41 0.75
CA ILE A 88 -19.47 -1.85 0.53
C ILE A 88 -19.74 -2.57 1.86
N SER A 89 -18.95 -2.29 2.90
CA SER A 89 -19.13 -2.90 4.22
C SER A 89 -20.50 -2.55 4.85
N LEU A 90 -20.95 -1.30 4.70
CA LEU A 90 -22.24 -0.83 5.22
C LEU A 90 -23.47 -1.37 4.49
N PHE A 91 -23.34 -1.78 3.23
CA PHE A 91 -24.45 -2.33 2.43
C PHE A 91 -24.34 -3.85 2.20
N SER A 92 -23.27 -4.48 2.68
CA SER A 92 -23.12 -5.94 2.65
C SER A 92 -24.08 -6.60 3.62
N ASN A 93 -24.68 -7.72 3.23
CA ASN A 93 -25.50 -8.55 4.14
C ASN A 93 -24.66 -9.15 5.29
N TYR A 94 -23.33 -9.21 5.12
CA TYR A 94 -22.38 -9.61 6.14
C TYR A 94 -21.62 -8.39 6.64
N HIS A 95 -22.05 -7.84 7.79
CA HIS A 95 -21.40 -6.70 8.42
C HIS A 95 -20.25 -7.16 9.30
N PHE A 96 -19.02 -6.85 8.88
CA PHE A 96 -17.84 -7.13 9.66
C PHE A 96 -17.29 -5.86 10.30
N VAL A 97 -17.56 -5.68 11.60
CA VAL A 97 -17.22 -4.46 12.36
C VAL A 97 -15.74 -4.07 12.23
N LEU A 98 -14.84 -5.06 12.12
CA LEU A 98 -13.40 -4.79 11.95
C LEU A 98 -13.08 -4.13 10.61
N THR A 99 -13.84 -4.43 9.54
CA THR A 99 -13.70 -3.76 8.24
C THR A 99 -14.12 -2.29 8.35
N ASP A 100 -15.21 -2.00 9.08
CA ASP A 100 -15.65 -0.63 9.34
C ASP A 100 -14.61 0.16 10.14
N VAL A 101 -14.09 -0.43 11.21
CA VAL A 101 -13.02 0.17 12.03
C VAL A 101 -11.79 0.48 11.17
N MET A 102 -11.34 -0.49 10.37
CA MET A 102 -10.21 -0.30 9.45
C MET A 102 -10.46 0.85 8.46
N CYS A 103 -11.65 0.89 7.84
CA CYS A 103 -11.99 1.95 6.90
C CYS A 103 -12.04 3.32 7.57
N LEU A 104 -12.65 3.43 8.74
CA LEU A 104 -12.71 4.67 9.52
C LEU A 104 -11.30 5.14 9.91
N CYS A 105 -10.42 4.22 10.32
CA CYS A 105 -9.01 4.54 10.57
C CYS A 105 -8.33 5.13 9.31
N GLY A 106 -8.53 4.53 8.14
CA GLY A 106 -8.00 5.02 6.87
C GLY A 106 -8.57 6.39 6.43
N VAL A 107 -9.86 6.63 6.71
CA VAL A 107 -10.51 7.94 6.53
C VAL A 107 -9.88 8.97 7.46
N VAL A 108 -9.74 8.66 8.76
CA VAL A 108 -9.12 9.55 9.75
C VAL A 108 -7.70 9.92 9.31
N MET A 109 -6.86 8.96 8.93
CA MET A 109 -5.52 9.23 8.40
C MET A 109 -5.56 10.26 7.27
N SER A 110 -6.42 10.04 6.28
CA SER A 110 -6.55 10.94 5.13
C SER A 110 -7.02 12.33 5.52
N LEU A 111 -7.98 12.44 6.44
CA LEU A 111 -8.50 13.72 6.93
C LEU A 111 -7.43 14.50 7.70
N THR A 112 -6.63 13.83 8.53
CA THR A 112 -5.53 14.49 9.27
C THR A 112 -4.45 15.05 8.33
N ILE A 113 -4.19 14.39 7.20
CA ILE A 113 -3.30 14.92 6.14
C ILE A 113 -3.97 16.04 5.34
N TRP A 114 -5.28 15.97 5.10
CA TRP A 114 -5.96 16.97 4.28
C TRP A 114 -6.17 18.28 5.05
N LYS A 115 -6.68 18.21 6.28
CA LYS A 115 -7.13 19.35 7.08
C LYS A 115 -6.12 19.71 8.17
N GLN A 116 -4.89 20.01 7.74
CA GLN A 116 -3.81 20.34 8.66
C GLN A 116 -3.97 21.77 9.23
N PRO A 117 -3.89 21.94 10.55
CA PRO A 117 -3.80 23.25 11.19
C PRO A 117 -2.56 24.04 10.74
N GLN A 118 -2.65 25.38 10.79
CA GLN A 118 -1.51 26.26 10.51
C GLN A 118 -0.52 26.28 11.68
N GLU A 119 -1.04 26.27 12.91
CA GLU A 119 -0.22 26.19 14.11
C GLU A 119 0.49 24.84 14.22
N GLU A 120 1.80 24.90 14.42
CA GLU A 120 2.67 23.72 14.40
C GLU A 120 2.36 22.70 15.50
N ASN A 121 2.16 23.15 16.73
CA ASN A 121 1.87 22.26 17.86
C ASN A 121 0.56 21.48 17.62
N VAL A 122 -0.50 22.18 17.22
CA VAL A 122 -1.81 21.56 16.92
C VAL A 122 -1.69 20.63 15.72
N ARG A 123 -0.97 21.04 14.68
CA ARG A 123 -0.70 20.22 13.48
C ARG A 123 0.01 18.92 13.83
N ASN A 124 1.02 18.97 14.69
CA ASN A 124 1.77 17.78 15.10
C ASN A 124 0.87 16.80 15.87
N ASN A 125 -0.01 17.30 16.74
CA ASN A 125 -0.97 16.46 17.47
C ASN A 125 -2.01 15.82 16.53
N VAL A 126 -2.54 16.59 15.57
CA VAL A 126 -3.46 16.06 14.55
C VAL A 126 -2.79 15.00 13.69
N LEU A 127 -1.54 15.21 13.28
CA LEU A 127 -0.80 14.21 12.51
C LEU A 127 -0.48 12.95 13.33
N MET A 128 -0.19 13.10 14.62
CA MET A 128 0.00 11.97 15.54
C MET A 128 -1.29 11.16 15.71
N MET A 129 -2.45 11.80 15.78
CA MET A 129 -3.75 11.11 15.79
C MET A 129 -3.94 10.25 14.54
N GLY A 130 -3.62 10.79 13.35
CA GLY A 130 -3.64 10.01 12.10
C GLY A 130 -2.67 8.83 12.13
N PHE A 131 -1.45 9.03 12.65
CA PHE A 131 -0.46 7.95 12.79
C PHE A 131 -0.98 6.82 13.70
N ILE A 132 -1.54 7.16 14.87
CA ILE A 132 -2.14 6.20 15.79
C ILE A 132 -3.31 5.46 15.13
N ALA A 133 -4.19 6.19 14.42
CA ALA A 133 -5.29 5.59 13.67
C ALA A 133 -4.79 4.58 12.63
N GLY A 134 -3.68 4.86 11.94
CA GLY A 134 -3.07 3.91 11.01
C GLY A 134 -2.59 2.62 11.68
N ILE A 135 -1.96 2.72 12.86
CA ILE A 135 -1.57 1.55 13.64
C ILE A 135 -2.81 0.73 14.05
N PHE A 136 -3.86 1.38 14.53
CA PHE A 136 -5.12 0.70 14.86
C PHE A 136 -5.76 0.03 13.65
N GLY A 137 -5.79 0.70 12.49
CA GLY A 137 -6.32 0.12 11.24
C GLY A 137 -5.53 -1.10 10.78
N MET A 138 -4.20 -1.06 10.87
CA MET A 138 -3.34 -2.21 10.56
C MET A 138 -3.56 -3.37 11.56
N ALA A 139 -3.70 -3.06 12.84
CA ALA A 139 -4.00 -4.07 13.86
C ALA A 139 -5.38 -4.72 13.62
N ALA A 140 -6.40 -3.92 13.26
CA ALA A 140 -7.70 -4.43 12.87
C ALA A 140 -7.57 -5.39 11.68
N TYR A 141 -6.85 -5.00 10.62
CA TYR A 141 -6.59 -5.88 9.46
C TYR A 141 -5.92 -7.21 9.85
N LEU A 142 -4.85 -7.16 10.67
CA LEU A 142 -4.16 -8.37 11.11
C LEU A 142 -5.04 -9.27 11.98
N LEU A 143 -5.93 -8.68 12.79
CA LEU A 143 -6.93 -9.44 13.54
C LEU A 143 -7.91 -10.15 12.59
N MET A 144 -8.40 -9.48 11.54
CA MET A 144 -9.24 -10.13 10.52
C MET A 144 -8.51 -11.29 9.84
N LEU A 145 -7.24 -11.08 9.48
CA LEU A 145 -6.39 -12.09 8.86
C LEU A 145 -6.21 -13.32 9.78
N SER A 146 -6.06 -13.10 11.09
CA SER A 146 -5.88 -14.19 12.07
C SER A 146 -7.09 -15.10 12.22
N LEU A 147 -8.27 -14.65 11.79
CA LEU A 147 -9.49 -15.44 11.76
C LEU A 147 -9.56 -16.33 10.50
N LEU A 148 -8.67 -16.12 9.51
CA LEU A 148 -8.60 -16.89 8.27
C LEU A 148 -7.80 -18.19 8.43
N PRO A 149 -8.13 -19.25 7.65
CA PRO A 149 -7.26 -20.42 7.51
C PRO A 149 -5.84 -20.00 7.12
N SER A 150 -4.83 -20.76 7.57
CA SER A 150 -3.41 -20.45 7.34
C SER A 150 -3.03 -20.26 5.87
N LEU A 151 -3.70 -20.96 4.95
CA LEU A 151 -3.46 -20.84 3.52
C LEU A 151 -3.90 -19.49 2.95
N ALA A 152 -4.96 -18.90 3.48
CA ALA A 152 -5.40 -17.56 3.08
C ALA A 152 -4.36 -16.49 3.44
N TRP A 153 -3.42 -16.76 4.36
CA TRP A 153 -2.33 -15.84 4.67
C TRP A 153 -1.35 -15.67 3.52
N LEU A 154 -1.27 -16.63 2.60
CA LEU A 154 -0.50 -16.49 1.37
C LEU A 154 -1.17 -15.50 0.41
N GLN A 155 -2.49 -15.60 0.26
CA GLN A 155 -3.29 -14.71 -0.59
C GLN A 155 -3.33 -13.26 -0.04
N PHE A 156 -3.56 -13.11 1.26
CA PHE A 156 -3.71 -11.82 1.95
C PHE A 156 -2.42 -11.35 2.63
N ASN A 157 -1.27 -11.82 2.14
CA ASN A 157 0.01 -11.67 2.81
C ASN A 157 0.32 -10.19 3.16
N PRO A 158 0.46 -9.85 4.46
CA PRO A 158 0.65 -8.46 4.88
C PRO A 158 2.02 -7.90 4.43
N LEU A 159 3.02 -8.74 4.16
CA LEU A 159 4.34 -8.30 3.72
C LEU A 159 4.34 -7.93 2.23
N THR A 160 3.64 -8.68 1.37
CA THR A 160 3.47 -8.29 -0.05
C THR A 160 2.68 -6.98 -0.16
N GLN A 161 1.67 -6.82 0.69
CA GLN A 161 0.91 -5.58 0.80
C GLN A 161 1.77 -4.44 1.35
N ALA A 162 2.62 -4.67 2.36
CA ALA A 162 3.54 -3.65 2.86
C ALA A 162 4.50 -3.17 1.75
N ILE A 163 5.04 -4.07 0.93
CA ILE A 163 5.88 -3.71 -0.24
C ILE A 163 5.08 -2.80 -1.20
N THR A 164 3.84 -3.18 -1.51
CA THR A 164 2.95 -2.38 -2.35
C THR A 164 2.70 -1.00 -1.73
N GLY A 165 2.49 -0.92 -0.42
CA GLY A 165 2.35 0.34 0.32
C GLY A 165 3.60 1.23 0.26
N ILE A 166 4.80 0.64 0.36
CA ILE A 166 6.07 1.36 0.17
C ILE A 166 6.15 1.95 -1.24
N ILE A 167 5.74 1.21 -2.27
CA ILE A 167 5.71 1.69 -3.66
C ILE A 167 4.72 2.86 -3.81
N LEU A 168 3.52 2.76 -3.22
CA LEU A 168 2.53 3.84 -3.22
C LEU A 168 3.08 5.13 -2.59
N ALA A 169 3.73 5.00 -1.42
CA ALA A 169 4.34 6.15 -0.75
C ALA A 169 5.48 6.74 -1.60
N TYR A 170 6.29 5.90 -2.24
CA TYR A 170 7.35 6.35 -3.14
C TYR A 170 6.76 7.14 -4.32
N ILE A 171 5.72 6.63 -4.97
CA ILE A 171 5.01 7.33 -6.05
C ILE A 171 4.53 8.71 -5.56
N ALA A 172 3.90 8.78 -4.38
CA ALA A 172 3.40 10.03 -3.82
C ALA A 172 4.53 11.07 -3.56
N LEU A 173 5.69 10.61 -3.11
CA LEU A 173 6.86 11.47 -2.86
C LEU A 173 7.52 11.96 -4.16
N VAL A 174 7.62 11.13 -5.18
CA VAL A 174 8.12 11.52 -6.51
C VAL A 174 7.19 12.53 -7.17
N LEU A 175 5.88 12.29 -7.17
CA LEU A 175 4.88 13.19 -7.76
C LEU A 175 4.77 14.53 -7.02
N SER A 176 4.94 14.53 -5.71
CA SER A 176 4.99 15.78 -4.91
C SER A 176 6.30 16.55 -5.07
N LYS A 177 7.26 16.02 -5.85
CA LYS A 177 8.63 16.53 -6.03
C LYS A 177 9.29 16.81 -4.68
N ASN A 178 9.23 15.84 -3.77
CA ASN A 178 9.74 15.97 -2.42
C ASN A 178 11.29 16.06 -2.42
N ARG A 179 11.87 16.81 -1.46
CA ARG A 179 13.32 17.05 -1.34
C ARG A 179 14.00 16.11 -0.33
N LEU A 180 13.23 15.27 0.34
CA LEU A 180 13.72 14.30 1.32
C LEU A 180 14.44 13.12 0.62
N GLN A 181 15.54 13.39 -0.08
CA GLN A 181 16.21 12.40 -0.91
C GLN A 181 16.77 11.23 -0.10
N ALA A 182 17.24 11.49 1.13
CA ALA A 182 17.69 10.42 2.03
C ALA A 182 16.53 9.50 2.44
N PHE A 183 15.36 10.05 2.74
CA PHE A 183 14.17 9.26 3.06
C PHE A 183 13.65 8.47 1.85
N ILE A 184 13.62 9.11 0.67
CA ILE A 184 13.22 8.44 -0.58
C ILE A 184 14.19 7.30 -0.92
N ALA A 185 15.49 7.48 -0.71
CA ALA A 185 16.50 6.44 -0.91
C ALA A 185 16.39 5.28 0.11
N LEU A 186 15.77 5.52 1.28
CA LEU A 186 15.50 4.48 2.27
C LEU A 186 14.35 3.55 1.85
N LEU A 187 13.38 4.03 1.03
CA LEU A 187 12.21 3.23 0.65
C LEU A 187 12.58 1.95 -0.13
N PRO A 188 13.45 1.97 -1.16
CA PRO A 188 13.94 0.75 -1.79
C PRO A 188 14.60 -0.21 -0.81
N PHE A 189 15.37 0.30 0.16
CA PHE A 189 16.04 -0.53 1.16
C PHE A 189 15.04 -1.26 2.05
N ILE A 190 14.01 -0.55 2.53
CA ILE A 190 12.88 -1.16 3.26
C ILE A 190 12.18 -2.20 2.38
N GLY A 191 11.97 -1.91 1.09
CA GLY A 191 11.41 -2.84 0.12
C GLY A 191 12.20 -4.16 0.01
N VAL A 192 13.53 -4.10 -0.04
CA VAL A 192 14.39 -5.30 -0.04
C VAL A 192 14.24 -6.10 1.26
N MET A 193 14.25 -5.44 2.41
CA MET A 193 14.08 -6.11 3.70
C MET A 193 12.70 -6.81 3.81
N LEU A 194 11.65 -6.14 3.36
CA LEU A 194 10.30 -6.71 3.32
C LEU A 194 10.21 -7.90 2.35
N LEU A 195 10.85 -7.84 1.18
CA LEU A 195 10.90 -8.96 0.23
C LEU A 195 11.59 -10.18 0.84
N LEU A 196 12.70 -9.98 1.56
CA LEU A 196 13.40 -11.07 2.23
C LEU A 196 12.52 -11.71 3.30
N LEU A 197 11.90 -10.90 4.17
CA LEU A 197 10.99 -11.39 5.20
C LEU A 197 9.79 -12.10 4.57
N ASN A 198 9.27 -11.57 3.46
CA ASN A 198 8.16 -12.16 2.74
C ASN A 198 8.50 -13.53 2.14
N ALA A 199 9.69 -13.67 1.56
CA ALA A 199 10.17 -14.95 1.05
C ALA A 199 10.27 -15.99 2.17
N VAL A 200 10.83 -15.62 3.33
CA VAL A 200 10.94 -16.51 4.51
C VAL A 200 9.55 -16.92 4.99
N MET A 201 8.64 -15.96 5.20
CA MET A 201 7.26 -16.24 5.63
C MET A 201 6.54 -17.18 4.65
N THR A 202 6.66 -16.91 3.34
CA THR A 202 6.04 -17.74 2.30
C THR A 202 6.58 -19.17 2.35
N LEU A 203 7.90 -19.36 2.43
CA LEU A 203 8.51 -20.69 2.51
C LEU A 203 8.07 -21.46 3.75
N ILE A 204 7.95 -20.80 4.90
CA ILE A 204 7.43 -21.43 6.13
C ILE A 204 5.98 -21.90 5.93
N LEU A 205 5.10 -21.05 5.37
CA LEU A 205 3.70 -21.41 5.12
C LEU A 205 3.56 -22.56 4.11
N LEU A 206 4.39 -22.58 3.07
CA LEU A 206 4.42 -23.68 2.09
C LEU A 206 4.93 -24.98 2.71
N TRP A 207 5.93 -24.91 3.59
CA TRP A 207 6.43 -26.08 4.31
C TRP A 207 5.37 -26.68 5.24
N LEU A 208 4.59 -25.82 5.94
CA LEU A 208 3.46 -26.25 6.77
C LEU A 208 2.29 -26.82 5.95
N SER A 209 2.20 -26.48 4.66
CA SER A 209 1.11 -26.86 3.75
C SER A 209 1.61 -27.74 2.59
N ALA A 210 2.64 -28.56 2.83
CA ALA A 210 3.41 -29.25 1.79
C ALA A 210 2.60 -30.11 0.81
N ALA A 211 1.45 -30.64 1.24
CA ALA A 211 0.56 -31.44 0.39
C ALA A 211 -0.02 -30.63 -0.79
N GLU A 212 -0.34 -29.36 -0.58
CA GLU A 212 -0.97 -28.48 -1.57
C GLU A 212 0.02 -27.90 -2.58
N VAL A 213 1.31 -27.85 -2.21
CA VAL A 213 2.40 -27.36 -3.06
C VAL A 213 2.54 -28.18 -4.35
N SER A 214 2.24 -29.48 -4.29
CA SER A 214 2.39 -30.40 -5.42
C SER A 214 1.46 -30.10 -6.60
N GLN A 215 0.29 -29.51 -6.34
CA GLN A 215 -0.72 -29.22 -7.36
C GLN A 215 -0.48 -27.87 -8.06
N SER A 216 0.21 -26.94 -7.38
CA SER A 216 0.36 -25.55 -7.81
C SER A 216 1.81 -25.08 -7.93
N PHE A 217 2.75 -26.02 -8.14
CA PHE A 217 4.19 -25.73 -8.21
C PHE A 217 4.54 -24.61 -9.20
N GLY A 218 3.89 -24.58 -10.37
CA GLY A 218 4.12 -23.53 -11.38
C GLY A 218 3.74 -22.13 -10.90
N LEU A 219 2.65 -21.99 -10.13
CA LEU A 219 2.20 -20.71 -9.58
C LEU A 219 3.16 -20.19 -8.51
N TYR A 220 3.66 -21.08 -7.63
CA TYR A 220 4.69 -20.72 -6.66
C TYR A 220 6.03 -20.37 -7.31
N GLY A 221 6.42 -21.08 -8.38
CA GLY A 221 7.58 -20.71 -9.19
C GLY A 221 7.44 -19.31 -9.80
N GLY A 222 6.27 -18.99 -10.36
CA GLY A 222 5.94 -17.66 -10.85
C GLY A 222 6.00 -16.58 -9.76
N TYR A 223 5.47 -16.86 -8.57
CA TYR A 223 5.53 -15.97 -7.40
C TYR A 223 6.96 -15.60 -7.00
N PHE A 224 7.87 -16.58 -6.94
CA PHE A 224 9.29 -16.31 -6.67
C PHE A 224 10.00 -15.65 -7.86
N GLY A 225 9.56 -15.90 -9.09
CA GLY A 225 10.00 -15.13 -10.26
C GLY A 225 9.68 -13.64 -10.13
N LEU A 226 8.45 -13.31 -9.75
CA LEU A 226 8.04 -11.92 -9.48
C LEU A 226 8.82 -11.30 -8.31
N HIS A 227 9.15 -12.08 -7.27
CA HIS A 227 10.03 -11.64 -6.18
C HIS A 227 11.39 -11.17 -6.69
N LEU A 228 12.02 -11.96 -7.56
CA LEU A 228 13.33 -11.63 -8.13
C LEU A 228 13.26 -10.37 -9.00
N ILE A 229 12.16 -10.19 -9.75
CA ILE A 229 11.93 -8.97 -10.51
C ILE A 229 11.85 -7.76 -9.56
N LEU A 230 11.02 -7.81 -8.52
CA LEU A 230 10.92 -6.71 -7.55
C LEU A 230 12.25 -6.44 -6.82
N LEU A 231 12.98 -7.49 -6.48
CA LEU A 231 14.31 -7.38 -5.87
C LEU A 231 15.25 -6.61 -6.80
N ALA A 232 15.26 -6.90 -8.11
CA ALA A 232 16.04 -6.14 -9.08
C ALA A 232 15.63 -4.67 -9.13
N PHE A 233 14.32 -4.37 -9.15
CA PHE A 233 13.81 -3.00 -9.16
C PHE A 233 14.16 -2.20 -7.90
N PHE A 234 14.25 -2.82 -6.73
CA PHE A 234 14.67 -2.13 -5.51
C PHE A 234 16.19 -2.06 -5.33
N THR A 235 16.93 -3.08 -5.74
CA THR A 235 18.39 -3.13 -5.55
C THR A 235 19.16 -2.27 -6.56
N LEU A 236 18.74 -2.21 -7.83
CA LEU A 236 19.43 -1.43 -8.85
C LEU A 236 19.53 0.08 -8.50
N PRO A 237 18.46 0.74 -8.02
CA PRO A 237 18.53 2.13 -7.55
C PRO A 237 19.51 2.33 -6.40
N ILE A 238 19.57 1.38 -5.45
CA ILE A 238 20.49 1.42 -4.30
C ILE A 238 21.94 1.36 -4.79
N LEU A 239 22.26 0.39 -5.64
CA LEU A 239 23.62 0.19 -6.17
C LEU A 239 24.08 1.37 -7.02
N LYS A 240 23.20 1.89 -7.88
CA LYS A 240 23.52 3.01 -8.77
C LYS A 240 23.39 4.38 -8.10
N LYS A 241 22.93 4.45 -6.84
CA LYS A 241 22.57 5.71 -6.15
C LYS A 241 21.62 6.59 -6.99
N THR A 242 20.69 5.94 -7.69
CA THR A 242 19.69 6.60 -8.55
C THR A 242 18.31 6.47 -7.96
N GLN A 243 17.37 7.27 -8.46
CA GLN A 243 15.96 7.20 -8.07
C GLN A 243 15.15 6.52 -9.16
N LEU A 244 14.08 5.84 -8.76
CA LEU A 244 13.12 5.31 -9.71
C LEU A 244 12.25 6.47 -10.20
N ASN A 245 12.09 6.56 -11.52
CA ASN A 245 11.13 7.48 -12.11
C ASN A 245 9.70 6.96 -11.95
N TYR A 246 8.72 7.81 -12.21
CA TYR A 246 7.30 7.45 -12.06
C TYR A 246 6.89 6.22 -12.87
N THR A 247 7.36 6.10 -14.12
CA THR A 247 7.04 4.96 -14.99
C THR A 247 7.58 3.64 -14.45
N ALA A 248 8.84 3.63 -13.97
CA ALA A 248 9.43 2.47 -13.34
C ALA A 248 8.67 2.10 -12.06
N LEU A 249 8.24 3.09 -11.26
CA LEU A 249 7.43 2.83 -10.07
C LEU A 249 6.05 2.25 -10.40
N LEU A 250 5.39 2.72 -11.47
CA LEU A 250 4.13 2.11 -11.94
C LEU A 250 4.33 0.67 -12.40
N PHE A 251 5.44 0.38 -13.08
CA PHE A 251 5.77 -1.00 -13.46
C PHE A 251 6.01 -1.86 -12.20
N THR A 252 6.81 -1.37 -11.25
CA THR A 252 7.05 -2.06 -9.98
C THR A 252 5.75 -2.29 -9.20
N LEU A 253 4.82 -1.32 -9.22
CA LEU A 253 3.48 -1.48 -8.64
C LEU A 253 2.70 -2.61 -9.32
N GLY A 254 2.70 -2.66 -10.65
CA GLY A 254 2.05 -3.76 -11.39
C GLY A 254 2.61 -5.12 -10.99
N VAL A 255 3.93 -5.25 -10.91
CA VAL A 255 4.60 -6.49 -10.46
C VAL A 255 4.26 -6.83 -9.00
N SER A 256 4.23 -5.84 -8.10
CA SER A 256 3.95 -6.08 -6.67
C SER A 256 2.54 -6.55 -6.43
N VAL A 257 1.58 -6.06 -7.21
CA VAL A 257 0.18 -6.43 -7.13
C VAL A 257 -0.08 -7.84 -7.68
N CYS A 258 0.72 -8.29 -8.64
CA CYS A 258 0.66 -9.67 -9.12
C CYS A 258 1.08 -10.70 -8.05
N LEU A 259 1.85 -10.32 -7.01
CA LEU A 259 2.28 -11.25 -5.96
C LEU A 259 1.12 -11.87 -5.17
N PRO A 260 0.22 -11.11 -4.51
CA PRO A 260 -0.93 -11.69 -3.85
C PRO A 260 -1.91 -12.30 -4.87
N ASN A 261 -2.02 -11.70 -6.06
CA ASN A 261 -3.03 -12.10 -7.04
C ASN A 261 -2.76 -13.44 -7.73
N ILE A 262 -1.50 -13.78 -8.03
CA ILE A 262 -1.16 -15.07 -8.65
C ILE A 262 -1.52 -16.26 -7.75
N LEU A 263 -1.59 -16.01 -6.44
CA LEU A 263 -1.96 -17.00 -5.43
C LEU A 263 -3.47 -17.11 -5.24
N MET A 264 -4.29 -16.24 -5.87
CA MET A 264 -5.75 -16.40 -5.91
C MET A 264 -6.19 -17.52 -6.85
N LEU A 265 -5.29 -17.98 -7.73
CA LEU A 265 -5.55 -19.07 -8.68
C LEU A 265 -5.25 -20.46 -8.09
N VAL A 266 -4.78 -20.52 -6.84
CA VAL A 266 -4.51 -21.75 -6.07
C VAL A 266 -5.74 -22.07 -5.23
#